data_AF-A0A1H1TG85-F1
#
_entry.id   AF-A0A1H1TG85-F1
#
_cell.length_a   1.000
_cell.length_b   1.000
_cell.length_c   1.000
_cell.angle_alpha   90.00
_cell.angle_beta   90.00
_cell.angle_gamma   90.00
#
_symmetry.space_group_name_H-M   'P 1'
#
loop_
_entity.id
_entity.type
_entity.pdbx_description
1 polymer ?
#
loop_
_entity_poly.entity_id
_entity_poly.type
_entity_poly.pdbx_seq_one_letter_code
_entity_poly.pdbx_strand_id
1 'polypeptide(L)'
;MFWVLDFTCLAVILGAAVMVVFLRTLTGAVVALSTVGTVLTLLFVVLGAPDVAHAEVAVGAIALPVLFLVAIGKVRTVVEPDQVGEPPVDYPPDPNRTDATGRSEGTGRAGGPERSGG
;
A
#
# COMPACT_ATOMS: atom_id res chain seq x y z
N MET A 1 -16.22 -41.55 18.47
CA MET A 1 -16.87 -40.23 18.48
C MET A 1 -15.88 -39.08 18.45
N PHE A 2 -14.84 -39.05 19.30
CA PHE A 2 -13.79 -38.01 19.27
C PHE A 2 -13.14 -37.77 17.90
N TRP A 3 -12.71 -38.84 17.22
CA TRP A 3 -12.05 -38.75 15.90
C TRP A 3 -12.85 -38.01 14.81
N VAL A 4 -14.18 -38.10 14.81
CA VAL A 4 -15.00 -37.42 13.79
C VAL A 4 -15.01 -35.92 14.01
N LEU A 5 -14.99 -35.49 15.27
CA LEU A 5 -14.90 -34.08 15.65
C LEU A 5 -13.52 -33.51 15.27
N ASP A 6 -12.46 -34.26 15.55
CA ASP A 6 -11.07 -33.89 15.20
C ASP A 6 -10.91 -33.72 13.69
N PHE A 7 -11.40 -34.66 12.89
CA PHE A 7 -11.34 -34.59 11.42
C PHE A 7 -12.17 -33.45 10.84
N THR A 8 -13.33 -33.17 11.43
CA THR A 8 -14.20 -32.07 10.99
C THR A 8 -13.54 -30.72 11.27
N CYS A 9 -12.90 -30.57 12.43
CA CYS A 9 -12.11 -29.39 12.78
C CYS A 9 -10.94 -29.17 11.79
N LEU A 10 -10.20 -30.24 11.48
CA LEU A 10 -9.07 -30.22 10.55
C LEU A 10 -9.48 -29.83 9.13
N ALA A 11 -10.61 -30.35 8.65
CA ALA A 11 -11.14 -30.08 7.32
C ALA A 11 -11.49 -28.59 7.13
N VAL A 12 -12.06 -27.95 8.17
CA VAL A 12 -12.44 -26.54 8.03
C VAL A 12 -11.25 -25.60 8.23
N ILE A 13 -10.27 -25.94 9.07
CA ILE A 13 -8.99 -25.20 9.13
C ILE A 13 -8.33 -25.15 7.75
N LEU A 14 -8.31 -26.30 7.05
CA LEU A 14 -7.75 -26.38 5.70
C LEU A 14 -8.55 -25.53 4.69
N GLY A 15 -9.88 -25.53 4.79
CA GLY A 15 -10.75 -24.70 3.96
C GLY A 15 -10.54 -23.20 4.16
N ALA A 16 -10.38 -22.76 5.41
CA ALA A 16 -10.11 -21.36 5.75
C ALA A 16 -8.73 -20.90 5.25
N ALA A 17 -7.71 -21.76 5.40
CA ALA A 17 -6.36 -21.47 4.93
C ALA A 17 -6.29 -21.26 3.41
N VAL A 18 -7.04 -22.04 2.63
CA VAL A 18 -7.11 -21.89 1.16
C VAL A 18 -7.83 -20.59 0.75
N MET A 19 -8.87 -20.19 1.49
CA MET A 19 -9.67 -19.02 1.18
C MET A 19 -8.91 -17.69 1.36
N VAL A 20 -7.92 -17.66 2.25
CA VAL A 20 -7.03 -16.51 2.51
C VAL A 20 -6.14 -16.14 1.32
N VAL A 21 -5.75 -17.09 0.46
CA VAL A 21 -4.69 -16.89 -0.55
C VAL A 21 -5.15 -16.08 -1.77
N PHE A 22 -6.45 -15.82 -1.94
CA PHE A 22 -7.01 -15.34 -3.21
C PHE A 22 -7.01 -13.81 -3.45
N LEU A 23 -6.39 -12.96 -2.62
CA LEU A 23 -6.60 -11.50 -2.70
C LEU A 23 -5.42 -10.66 -3.20
N ARG A 24 -5.73 -9.67 -4.05
CA ARG A 24 -4.78 -8.96 -4.94
C ARG A 24 -4.64 -7.44 -4.69
N THR A 25 -5.42 -6.84 -3.78
CA THR A 25 -5.34 -5.40 -3.41
C THR A 25 -5.27 -5.22 -1.89
N LEU A 26 -4.54 -4.23 -1.36
CA LEU A 26 -4.34 -4.09 0.09
C LEU A 26 -5.65 -3.85 0.86
N THR A 27 -6.46 -2.88 0.46
CA THR A 27 -7.75 -2.61 1.13
C THR A 27 -8.72 -3.78 0.98
N GLY A 28 -8.75 -4.41 -0.20
CA GLY A 28 -9.55 -5.63 -0.43
C GLY A 28 -9.08 -6.80 0.43
N ALA A 29 -7.76 -6.96 0.61
CA ALA A 29 -7.17 -7.97 1.49
C ALA A 29 -7.57 -7.76 2.95
N VAL A 30 -7.67 -6.50 3.42
CA VAL A 30 -8.13 -6.21 4.78
C VAL A 30 -9.60 -6.55 5.00
N VAL A 31 -10.47 -6.21 4.05
CA VAL A 31 -11.90 -6.58 4.12
C VAL A 31 -12.06 -8.10 4.07
N ALA A 32 -11.29 -8.78 3.24
CA ALA A 32 -11.31 -10.23 3.19
C ALA A 32 -10.72 -10.88 4.45
N LEU A 33 -9.71 -10.29 5.07
CA LEU A 33 -9.18 -10.74 6.36
C LEU A 33 -10.27 -10.70 7.44
N SER A 34 -11.05 -9.61 7.50
CA SER A 34 -12.21 -9.51 8.41
C SER A 34 -13.27 -10.58 8.11
N THR A 35 -13.53 -10.83 6.83
CA THR A 35 -14.47 -11.87 6.37
C THR A 35 -14.00 -13.26 6.78
N VAL A 36 -12.72 -13.56 6.61
CA VAL A 36 -12.09 -14.83 7.04
C VAL A 36 -12.21 -15.00 8.55
N GLY A 37 -11.88 -13.98 9.35
CA GLY A 37 -12.01 -14.04 10.81
C GLY A 37 -13.46 -14.24 11.27
N THR A 38 -14.43 -13.67 10.55
CA THR A 38 -15.87 -13.87 10.82
C THR A 38 -16.30 -15.31 10.52
N VAL A 39 -15.86 -15.86 9.38
CA VAL A 39 -16.14 -17.26 9.01
C VAL A 39 -15.48 -18.23 10.00
N LEU A 40 -14.26 -17.93 10.43
CA LEU A 40 -13.51 -18.74 11.40
C LEU A 40 -14.14 -18.68 12.81
N THR A 41 -14.65 -17.52 13.22
CA THR A 41 -15.47 -17.37 14.43
C THR A 41 -16.69 -18.29 14.36
N LEU A 42 -17.44 -18.25 13.25
CA LEU A 42 -18.64 -19.06 13.07
C LEU A 42 -18.30 -20.56 13.16
N LEU A 43 -17.15 -20.95 12.62
CA LEU A 43 -16.65 -22.31 12.71
C LEU A 43 -16.37 -22.71 14.17
N PHE A 44 -15.67 -21.89 14.95
CA PHE A 44 -15.37 -22.21 16.34
C PHE A 44 -16.64 -22.38 17.20
N VAL A 45 -17.70 -21.63 16.89
CA VAL A 45 -19.02 -21.83 17.50
C VAL A 45 -19.56 -23.23 17.17
N VAL A 46 -19.49 -23.66 15.91
CA VAL A 46 -19.96 -24.99 15.47
C VAL A 46 -19.12 -26.13 16.07
N LEU A 47 -17.82 -25.91 16.28
CA LEU A 47 -16.92 -26.87 16.93
C LEU A 47 -17.15 -27.01 18.43
N GLY A 48 -18.01 -26.18 19.04
CA GLY A 48 -18.23 -26.18 20.48
C GLY A 48 -17.06 -25.58 21.27
N ALA A 49 -16.26 -24.71 20.64
CA ALA A 49 -15.16 -23.96 21.27
C ALA A 49 -15.56 -22.49 21.46
N PRO A 50 -16.50 -22.17 22.39
CA PRO A 50 -17.06 -20.83 22.53
C PRO A 50 -16.07 -19.79 23.03
N ASP A 51 -15.07 -20.17 23.81
CA ASP A 51 -14.02 -19.28 24.31
C ASP A 51 -13.10 -18.81 23.16
N VAL A 52 -12.68 -19.77 22.32
CA VAL A 52 -11.86 -19.49 21.12
C VAL A 52 -12.64 -18.64 20.12
N ALA A 53 -13.95 -18.86 19.96
CA ALA A 53 -14.79 -18.04 19.08
C ALA A 53 -14.84 -16.56 19.52
N HIS A 54 -14.94 -16.27 20.81
CA HIS A 54 -14.92 -14.89 21.32
C HIS A 54 -13.56 -14.23 21.10
N ALA A 55 -12.47 -14.97 21.31
CA ALA A 55 -11.13 -14.46 21.02
C ALA A 55 -10.96 -14.19 19.51
N GLU A 56 -11.43 -15.09 18.66
CA GLU A 56 -11.29 -14.97 17.21
C GLU A 56 -12.10 -13.81 16.64
N VAL A 57 -13.33 -13.57 17.11
CA VAL A 57 -14.09 -12.42 16.61
C VAL A 57 -13.42 -11.10 16.99
N ALA A 58 -12.84 -11.03 18.20
CA ALA A 58 -12.10 -9.85 18.64
C ALA A 58 -10.82 -9.65 17.81
N VAL A 59 -10.06 -10.71 17.55
CA VAL A 59 -8.76 -10.62 16.88
C VAL A 59 -8.91 -10.63 15.35
N GLY A 60 -9.52 -11.67 14.79
CA GLY A 60 -9.64 -11.91 13.36
C GLY A 60 -10.60 -10.97 12.64
N ALA A 61 -11.79 -10.72 13.20
CA ALA A 61 -12.79 -9.89 12.54
C ALA A 61 -12.59 -8.37 12.79
N ILE A 62 -11.97 -7.99 13.91
CA ILE A 62 -11.90 -6.57 14.35
C ILE A 62 -10.45 -6.08 14.47
N ALA A 63 -9.63 -6.65 15.37
CA ALA A 63 -8.32 -6.09 15.69
C ALA A 63 -7.37 -6.09 14.49
N LEU A 64 -7.26 -7.21 13.77
CA LEU A 64 -6.37 -7.31 12.61
C LEU A 64 -6.79 -6.35 11.48
N PRO A 65 -8.08 -6.27 11.06
CA PRO A 65 -8.50 -5.33 10.03
C PRO A 65 -8.26 -3.86 10.40
N VAL A 66 -8.57 -3.48 11.64
CA VAL A 66 -8.34 -2.11 12.13
C VAL A 66 -6.85 -1.79 12.13
N LEU A 67 -6.01 -2.68 12.64
CA LEU A 67 -4.56 -2.51 12.66
C LEU A 67 -4.00 -2.31 11.25
N PHE A 68 -4.43 -3.13 10.28
CA PHE A 68 -3.98 -3.01 8.90
C PHE A 68 -4.47 -1.72 8.23
N LEU A 69 -5.71 -1.29 8.45
CA LEU A 69 -6.20 -0.01 7.93
C LEU A 69 -5.37 1.17 8.46
N VAL A 70 -5.07 1.18 9.76
CA VAL A 70 -4.22 2.22 10.38
C VAL A 70 -2.81 2.19 9.77
N ALA A 71 -2.21 1.00 9.63
CA ALA A 71 -0.89 0.85 9.03
C ALA A 71 -0.85 1.36 7.58
N ILE A 72 -1.83 0.98 6.75
CA ILE A 72 -1.95 1.45 5.36
C ILE A 72 -2.10 2.97 5.31
N GLY A 73 -2.91 3.55 6.19
CA GLY A 73 -3.08 5.00 6.30
C GLY A 73 -1.76 5.70 6.60
N LYS A 74 -1.03 5.25 7.62
CA LYS A 74 0.27 5.85 7.98
C LYS A 74 1.31 5.75 6.86
N VAL A 75 1.41 4.61 6.19
CA VAL A 75 2.38 4.43 5.09
C VAL A 75 2.06 5.32 3.89
N ARG A 76 0.77 5.55 3.59
CA ARG A 76 0.38 6.48 2.52
C ARG A 76 0.67 7.94 2.86
N THR A 77 0.58 8.34 4.13
CA THR A 77 0.82 9.73 4.55
C THR A 77 2.31 10.11 4.57
N VAL A 78 3.23 9.16 4.73
CA VAL A 78 4.69 9.44 4.81
C VAL A 78 5.33 9.75 3.44
N VAL A 79 4.56 9.73 2.35
CA VAL A 79 5.04 10.16 1.03
C VAL A 79 4.80 11.67 0.89
N GLU A 80 5.64 12.49 1.54
CA GLU A 80 5.75 13.90 1.18
C GLU A 80 6.51 14.02 -0.15
N PRO A 81 5.90 14.54 -1.23
CA PRO A 81 6.56 14.70 -2.53
C PRO A 81 7.68 15.75 -2.53
N ASP A 82 7.85 16.50 -1.43
CA ASP A 82 8.80 17.61 -1.30
C ASP A 82 10.23 17.16 -0.88
N GLN A 83 10.41 15.88 -0.52
CA GLN A 83 11.71 15.33 -0.08
C GLN A 83 12.30 14.29 -1.03
N VAL A 84 11.65 14.03 -2.17
CA VAL A 84 12.40 13.58 -3.35
C VAL A 84 13.04 14.83 -3.90
N GLY A 85 14.07 15.32 -3.20
CA GLY A 85 14.97 16.30 -3.77
C GLY A 85 15.34 15.74 -5.13
N GLU A 86 14.95 16.43 -6.19
CA GLU A 86 15.51 16.13 -7.50
C GLU A 86 17.02 16.04 -7.24
N PRO A 87 17.69 14.92 -7.56
CA PRO A 87 19.14 14.94 -7.53
C PRO A 87 19.55 16.19 -8.31
N PRO A 88 20.63 16.89 -7.96
CA PRO A 88 21.13 18.00 -8.76
C PRO A 88 21.43 17.50 -10.18
N VAL A 89 20.40 17.42 -11.01
CA VAL A 89 20.46 17.17 -12.43
C VAL A 89 20.70 18.55 -12.94
N ASP A 90 21.93 18.77 -13.41
CA ASP A 90 22.29 19.94 -14.18
C ASP A 90 21.45 19.91 -15.46
N TYR A 91 20.22 20.41 -15.35
CA TYR A 91 19.29 20.46 -16.45
C TYR A 91 19.86 21.49 -17.42
N PRO A 92 20.20 21.09 -18.67
CA PRO A 92 20.66 22.06 -19.65
C PRO A 92 19.62 23.17 -19.73
N PRO A 93 20.00 24.45 -19.65
CA PRO A 93 19.07 25.57 -19.59
C PRO A 93 17.96 25.40 -20.63
N ASP A 94 16.71 25.27 -20.18
CA ASP A 94 15.58 25.04 -21.08
C ASP A 94 15.45 26.23 -22.04
N PRO A 95 15.69 26.03 -23.35
CA PRO A 95 15.69 27.13 -24.32
C PRO A 95 14.31 27.77 -24.51
N ASN A 96 13.24 27.15 -24.00
CA ASN A 96 11.87 27.66 -24.10
C ASN A 96 11.30 28.11 -22.75
N ARG A 97 12.11 28.11 -21.69
CA ARG A 97 11.69 28.61 -20.37
C ARG A 97 11.45 30.10 -20.46
N THR A 98 10.18 30.46 -20.52
CA THR A 98 9.75 31.85 -20.38
C THR A 98 9.58 32.10 -18.89
N ASP A 99 10.36 33.02 -18.33
CA ASP A 99 10.17 33.44 -16.95
C ASP A 99 8.77 34.07 -16.78
N ALA A 100 8.26 34.15 -15.54
CA ALA A 100 6.96 34.80 -15.26
C ALA A 100 6.93 36.29 -15.64
N THR A 101 8.08 36.84 -16.04
CA THR A 101 8.33 38.19 -16.55
C THR A 101 8.27 38.29 -18.08
N GLY A 102 8.03 37.19 -18.82
CA GLY A 102 7.83 37.19 -20.27
C GLY A 102 9.10 37.44 -21.09
N ARG A 103 10.29 37.27 -20.51
CA ARG A 103 11.58 37.53 -21.15
C ARG A 103 12.29 36.22 -21.47
N SER A 104 12.40 35.92 -22.75
CA SER A 104 13.28 34.85 -23.24
C SER A 104 14.74 35.25 -22.97
N GLU A 105 15.44 34.55 -22.09
CA GLU A 105 16.91 34.65 -21.99
C GLU A 105 17.55 34.00 -23.23
N GLY A 106 17.52 34.75 -24.32
CA GLY A 106 18.19 34.39 -25.56
C GLY A 106 19.69 34.27 -25.33
N THR A 107 20.22 33.13 -25.71
CA THR A 107 21.62 32.71 -25.72
C THR A 107 22.52 33.78 -26.36
N GLY A 108 23.01 34.71 -25.55
CA GLY A 108 23.81 35.85 -25.99
C GLY A 108 25.31 35.62 -25.89
N ARG A 109 25.85 34.50 -26.40
CA ARG A 109 27.31 34.34 -26.61
C ARG A 109 27.62 33.38 -27.75
N ALA A 110 27.62 33.90 -28.98
CA ALA A 110 28.45 33.36 -30.06
C ALA A 110 28.61 34.40 -31.17
N GLY A 111 29.87 34.73 -31.50
CA GLY A 111 30.26 35.18 -32.83
C GLY A 111 30.30 36.69 -33.07
N GLY A 112 31.51 37.25 -33.08
CA GLY A 112 31.81 38.51 -33.76
C GLY A 112 33.27 38.51 -34.23
N PRO A 113 33.55 38.33 -35.54
CA PRO A 113 34.91 38.34 -36.08
C PRO A 113 35.36 39.76 -36.46
N GLU A 114 36.68 39.96 -36.43
CA GLU A 114 37.50 40.91 -37.24
C GLU A 114 37.14 42.41 -37.34
N ARG A 115 38.16 43.25 -37.06
CA ARG A 115 38.78 44.31 -37.92
C ARG A 115 39.49 45.32 -37.00
N SER A 116 40.82 45.40 -36.97
CA SER A 116 41.76 45.94 -37.98
C SER A 116 41.65 47.46 -38.19
N GLY A 117 42.71 48.16 -37.73
CA GLY A 117 43.33 49.31 -38.41
C GLY A 117 42.73 50.70 -38.21
N GLY A 118 43.58 51.65 -37.80
CA GLY A 118 43.33 53.10 -37.92
C GLY A 118 43.84 53.90 -36.74
#